data_AF-A0A953HAP3-F1
#
_entry.id   AF-A0A953HAP3-F1
#
_cell.length_a   1.000
_cell.length_b   1.000
_cell.length_c   1.000
_cell.angle_alpha   90.00
_cell.angle_beta   90.00
_cell.angle_gamma   90.00
#
_symmetry.space_group_name_H-M   'P 1'
#
loop_
_entity.id
_entity.type
_entity.pdbx_description
1 polymer ?
#
loop_
_entity_poly.entity_id
_entity_poly.type
_entity_poly.pdbx_seq_one_letter_code
_entity_poly.pdbx_strand_id
1 'polypeptide(L)'
;MPRVPYIWSQNTTTQADLLGSVAAALASASMVYRDVDRSFADTLKSKAIEIFQWGTESEGLYSRVYPGPASAYPSTDWADDMVWAAAWLFRVTGDTNYLNYAINYWNRGSPNPYSCWDSKWAPAAAMLVSLADTGTAVPGIDTYRAWLNSNFLRAWLQPDGFWSIKPYPKRNGISNLE
;
A
#
# COMPACT_ATOMS: atom_id res chain seq x y z
N MET A 1 -6.51 -33.24 7.37
CA MET A 1 -5.30 -32.53 7.85
C MET A 1 -5.73 -31.40 8.79
N PRO A 2 -5.01 -31.14 9.90
CA PRO A 2 -5.34 -30.03 10.81
C PRO A 2 -5.11 -28.67 10.13
N ARG A 3 -5.97 -27.69 10.45
CA ARG A 3 -5.86 -26.29 9.98
C ARG A 3 -5.19 -25.46 11.08
N VAL A 4 -3.87 -25.29 10.98
CA VAL A 4 -3.09 -24.56 11.99
C VAL A 4 -3.19 -23.05 11.75
N PRO A 5 -3.59 -22.25 12.77
CA PRO A 5 -3.54 -20.79 12.68
C PRO A 5 -2.12 -20.28 12.91
N TYR A 6 -1.73 -19.24 12.17
CA TYR A 6 -0.52 -18.44 12.43
C TYR A 6 -0.95 -17.08 12.99
N ILE A 7 -0.35 -16.65 14.09
CA ILE A 7 -0.76 -15.45 14.83
C ILE A 7 0.41 -14.49 14.94
N TRP A 8 0.23 -13.30 14.37
CA TRP A 8 1.10 -12.15 14.58
C TRP A 8 0.56 -11.38 15.78
N SER A 9 1.39 -11.18 16.81
CA SER A 9 1.01 -10.65 18.13
C SER A 9 1.91 -9.49 18.52
N GLN A 10 1.55 -8.70 19.53
CA GLN A 10 2.35 -7.53 19.92
C GLN A 10 3.80 -7.87 20.31
N ASN A 11 4.07 -9.14 20.63
CA ASN A 11 5.42 -9.64 20.92
C ASN A 11 6.20 -10.09 19.67
N THR A 12 5.58 -10.05 18.49
CA THR A 12 6.21 -10.40 17.23
C THR A 12 7.09 -9.25 16.76
N THR A 13 8.34 -9.57 16.37
CA THR A 13 9.38 -8.56 16.14
C THR A 13 9.25 -7.81 14.81
N THR A 14 8.51 -8.33 13.83
CA THR A 14 8.47 -7.77 12.47
C THR A 14 7.22 -8.18 11.70
N GLN A 15 6.42 -7.21 11.23
CA GLN A 15 5.10 -7.44 10.59
C GLN A 15 4.43 -6.16 10.04
N ALA A 16 5.19 -5.10 9.79
CA ALA A 16 4.62 -3.81 9.41
C ALA A 16 3.94 -3.82 8.05
N ASP A 17 4.41 -4.64 7.11
CA ASP A 17 3.74 -4.90 5.82
C ASP A 17 2.31 -5.42 6.01
N LEU A 18 2.15 -6.48 6.80
CA LEU A 18 0.85 -7.08 7.11
C LEU A 18 -0.06 -6.07 7.82
N LEU A 19 0.45 -5.41 8.86
CA LEU A 19 -0.34 -4.45 9.62
C LEU A 19 -0.70 -3.21 8.80
N GLY A 20 0.22 -2.70 7.97
CA GLY A 20 -0.03 -1.59 7.05
C GLY A 20 -1.15 -1.91 6.06
N SER A 21 -1.08 -3.07 5.41
CA SER A 21 -2.14 -3.55 4.51
C SER A 21 -3.50 -3.65 5.21
N VAL A 22 -3.56 -4.18 6.44
CA VAL A 22 -4.80 -4.27 7.22
C VAL A 22 -5.32 -2.89 7.63
N ALA A 23 -4.44 -1.98 8.08
CA ALA A 23 -4.81 -0.63 8.44
C ALA A 23 -5.38 0.15 7.24
N ALA A 24 -4.75 0.05 6.07
CA ALA A 24 -5.24 0.65 4.82
C ALA A 24 -6.64 0.11 4.44
N ALA A 25 -6.85 -1.21 4.57
CA ALA A 25 -8.13 -1.84 4.28
C ALA A 25 -9.24 -1.34 5.22
N LEU A 26 -8.97 -1.26 6.53
CA LEU A 26 -9.95 -0.76 7.51
C LEU A 26 -10.22 0.75 7.33
N ALA A 27 -9.18 1.55 7.06
CA ALA A 27 -9.32 2.98 6.80
C ALA A 27 -10.17 3.23 5.55
N SER A 28 -9.87 2.56 4.44
CA SER A 28 -10.67 2.69 3.21
C SER A 28 -12.11 2.20 3.40
N ALA A 29 -12.32 1.08 4.09
CA ALA A 29 -13.66 0.59 4.42
C ALA A 29 -14.44 1.60 5.29
N SER A 30 -13.79 2.28 6.23
CA SER A 30 -14.43 3.32 7.05
C SER A 30 -15.02 4.47 6.21
N MET A 31 -14.46 4.76 5.04
CA MET A 31 -15.04 5.73 4.10
C MET A 31 -16.27 5.17 3.40
N VAL A 32 -16.20 3.92 2.94
CA VAL A 32 -17.32 3.25 2.25
C VAL A 32 -18.55 3.15 3.15
N TYR A 33 -18.35 2.78 4.42
CA TYR A 33 -19.45 2.65 5.38
C TYR A 33 -19.93 3.97 5.97
N ARG A 34 -19.23 5.10 5.72
CA ARG A 34 -19.50 6.38 6.40
C ARG A 34 -20.95 6.84 6.28
N ASP A 35 -21.57 6.65 5.12
CA ASP A 35 -22.96 7.08 4.85
C ASP A 35 -23.99 5.96 5.04
N VAL A 36 -23.55 4.72 5.27
CA VAL A 36 -24.42 3.54 5.48
C VAL A 36 -24.56 3.22 6.96
N ASP A 37 -23.44 3.18 7.68
CA ASP A 37 -23.37 2.92 9.12
C ASP A 37 -22.19 3.71 9.72
N ARG A 38 -22.51 4.87 10.31
CA ARG A 38 -21.52 5.78 10.90
C ARG A 38 -20.79 5.16 12.08
N SER A 39 -21.49 4.39 12.92
CA SER A 39 -20.89 3.80 14.13
C SER A 39 -19.90 2.70 13.75
N PHE A 40 -20.24 1.89 12.76
CA PHE A 40 -19.31 0.89 12.23
C PHE A 40 -18.14 1.55 11.51
N ALA A 41 -18.37 2.59 10.72
CA ALA A 41 -17.31 3.37 10.09
C ALA A 41 -16.32 3.94 11.13
N ASP A 42 -16.79 4.47 12.27
CA ASP A 42 -15.92 4.95 13.35
C ASP A 42 -15.13 3.81 14.00
N THR A 43 -15.76 2.65 14.19
CA THR A 43 -15.07 1.45 14.70
C THR A 43 -13.93 1.02 13.77
N LEU A 44 -14.17 0.98 12.46
CA LEU A 44 -13.17 0.64 11.45
C LEU A 44 -12.01 1.66 11.45
N LYS A 45 -12.32 2.96 11.48
CA LYS A 45 -11.32 4.03 11.55
C LYS A 45 -10.46 3.91 12.81
N SER A 46 -11.07 3.74 13.98
CA SER A 46 -10.33 3.59 15.24
C SER A 46 -9.41 2.36 15.22
N LYS A 47 -9.88 1.24 14.65
CA LYS A 47 -9.05 0.03 14.51
C LYS A 47 -7.92 0.18 13.49
N ALA A 48 -8.14 0.92 12.41
CA ALA A 48 -7.08 1.24 11.46
C ALA A 48 -5.93 2.01 12.12
N ILE A 49 -6.27 3.00 12.97
CA ILE A 49 -5.28 3.79 13.73
C ILE A 49 -4.47 2.91 14.69
N GLU A 50 -5.15 2.07 15.47
CA GLU A 50 -4.51 1.14 16.43
C GLU A 50 -3.55 0.17 15.72
N ILE A 51 -3.99 -0.43 14.61
CA ILE A 51 -3.20 -1.39 13.85
C ILE A 51 -2.01 -0.72 13.18
N PHE A 52 -2.18 0.49 12.64
CA PHE A 52 -1.08 1.24 12.07
C PHE A 52 -0.02 1.59 13.11
N GLN A 53 -0.44 2.05 14.31
CA GLN A 53 0.49 2.35 15.38
C GLN A 53 1.30 1.11 15.79
N TRP A 54 0.65 -0.06 15.88
CA TRP A 54 1.36 -1.30 16.10
C TRP A 54 2.34 -1.63 14.96
N GLY A 55 1.99 -1.34 13.69
CA GLY A 55 2.91 -1.43 12.55
C GLY A 55 4.15 -0.56 12.71
N THR A 56 4.00 0.65 13.26
CA THR A 56 5.14 1.56 13.51
C THR A 56 6.09 1.05 14.60
N GLU A 57 5.60 0.19 15.51
CA GLU A 57 6.37 -0.40 16.61
C GLU A 57 6.99 -1.76 16.24
N SER A 58 6.61 -2.36 15.11
CA SER A 58 6.99 -3.72 14.69
C SER A 58 7.43 -3.79 13.23
N GLU A 59 8.36 -2.91 12.86
CA GLU A 59 8.83 -2.72 11.49
C GLU A 59 9.41 -3.98 10.83
N GLY A 60 9.26 -4.07 9.51
CA GLY A 60 9.76 -5.15 8.67
C GLY A 60 8.68 -6.13 8.20
N LEU A 61 9.10 -7.30 7.75
CA LEU A 61 8.31 -8.21 6.92
C LEU A 61 7.66 -9.33 7.73
N TYR A 62 6.34 -9.47 7.66
CA TYR A 62 5.56 -10.54 8.31
C TYR A 62 6.07 -11.93 7.90
N SER A 63 6.53 -12.04 6.66
CA SER A 63 7.03 -13.26 6.02
C SER A 63 8.28 -13.84 6.71
N ARG A 64 8.99 -13.03 7.51
CA ARG A 64 10.17 -13.46 8.28
C ARG A 64 9.83 -14.24 9.54
N VAL A 65 8.60 -14.09 10.07
CA VAL A 65 8.19 -14.69 11.35
C VAL A 65 7.82 -16.15 11.18
N TYR A 66 7.04 -16.47 10.14
CA TYR A 66 6.57 -17.82 9.86
C TYR A 66 6.88 -18.20 8.40
N PRO A 67 8.01 -18.90 8.14
CA PRO A 67 8.43 -19.27 6.79
C PRO A 67 7.41 -20.13 6.01
N GLY A 68 6.60 -20.93 6.72
CA GLY A 68 5.57 -21.77 6.12
C GLY A 68 4.52 -20.98 5.31
N PRO A 69 3.67 -20.17 5.95
CA PRO A 69 2.69 -19.33 5.24
C PRO A 69 3.36 -18.32 4.29
N ALA A 70 4.57 -17.85 4.63
CA ALA A 70 5.36 -16.97 3.79
C ALA A 70 5.80 -17.59 2.45
N SER A 71 5.81 -18.92 2.31
CA SER A 71 6.15 -19.57 1.04
C SER A 71 5.12 -19.34 -0.06
N ALA A 72 3.86 -19.12 0.30
CA ALA A 72 2.79 -18.82 -0.64
C ALA A 72 2.72 -17.33 -0.97
N TYR A 73 2.96 -16.47 0.02
CA TYR A 73 2.91 -15.01 -0.10
C TYR A 73 4.17 -14.37 0.51
N PRO A 74 5.32 -14.46 -0.19
CA PRO A 74 6.54 -13.81 0.30
C PRO A 74 6.43 -12.29 0.15
N SER A 75 6.65 -11.57 1.24
CA SER A 75 6.72 -10.10 1.22
C SER A 75 8.12 -9.58 0.90
N THR A 76 8.24 -8.53 0.10
CA THR A 76 9.54 -8.01 -0.39
C THR A 76 9.96 -6.66 0.21
N ASP A 77 9.03 -5.75 0.43
CA ASP A 77 9.22 -4.46 1.08
C ASP A 77 8.05 -4.23 2.03
N TRP A 78 8.30 -3.58 3.17
CA TRP A 78 7.26 -3.27 4.15
C TRP A 78 6.91 -1.79 4.17
N ALA A 79 7.80 -0.96 3.63
CA ALA A 79 7.66 0.48 3.68
C ALA A 79 6.51 0.95 2.79
N ASP A 80 6.25 0.30 1.66
CA ASP A 80 5.17 0.63 0.74
C ASP A 80 3.79 0.43 1.35
N ASP A 81 3.58 -0.67 2.07
CA ASP A 81 2.37 -0.94 2.84
C ASP A 81 2.14 0.14 3.90
N MET A 82 3.21 0.59 4.56
CA MET A 82 3.14 1.65 5.57
C MET A 82 2.91 3.04 4.95
N VAL A 83 3.49 3.35 3.79
CA VAL A 83 3.15 4.58 3.03
C VAL A 83 1.68 4.56 2.66
N TRP A 84 1.19 3.42 2.17
CA TRP A 84 -0.18 3.25 1.73
C TRP A 84 -1.17 3.43 2.88
N ALA A 85 -0.92 2.77 4.01
CA ALA A 85 -1.72 2.91 5.22
C ALA A 85 -1.74 4.36 5.72
N ALA A 86 -0.58 5.00 5.78
CA ALA A 86 -0.46 6.39 6.24
C ALA A 86 -1.24 7.35 5.32
N ALA A 87 -1.16 7.19 4.00
CA ALA A 87 -1.94 8.00 3.05
C ALA A 87 -3.46 7.83 3.25
N TRP A 88 -3.95 6.59 3.48
CA TRP A 88 -5.35 6.35 3.82
C TRP A 88 -5.75 6.94 5.16
N LEU A 89 -4.91 6.79 6.18
CA LEU A 89 -5.19 7.33 7.50
C LEU A 89 -5.25 8.84 7.49
N PHE A 90 -4.36 9.51 6.76
CA PHE A 90 -4.50 10.94 6.50
C PHE A 90 -5.84 11.26 5.86
N ARG A 91 -6.24 10.54 4.81
CA ARG A 91 -7.51 10.79 4.11
C ARG A 91 -8.74 10.70 5.02
N VAL A 92 -8.74 9.80 6.01
CA VAL A 92 -9.90 9.59 6.90
C VAL A 92 -9.83 10.37 8.21
N THR A 93 -8.66 10.91 8.57
CA THR A 93 -8.45 11.66 9.83
C THR A 93 -8.22 13.15 9.62
N GLY A 94 -7.59 13.56 8.52
CA GLY A 94 -7.04 14.89 8.33
C GLY A 94 -5.78 15.16 9.16
N ASP A 95 -5.26 14.18 9.91
CA ASP A 95 -4.10 14.36 10.80
C ASP A 95 -2.80 14.31 10.00
N THR A 96 -2.11 15.45 9.97
CA THR A 96 -0.87 15.65 9.20
C THR A 96 0.29 14.77 9.67
N ASN A 97 0.24 14.19 10.87
CA ASN A 97 1.21 13.20 11.30
C ASN A 97 1.27 12.01 10.34
N TYR A 98 0.15 11.60 9.76
CA TYR A 98 0.13 10.50 8.78
C TYR A 98 0.81 10.89 7.45
N LEU A 99 0.81 12.15 7.05
CA LEU A 99 1.64 12.58 5.90
C LEU A 99 3.13 12.47 6.25
N ASN A 100 3.52 12.86 7.46
CA ASN A 100 4.91 12.73 7.91
C ASN A 100 5.36 11.27 7.94
N TYR A 101 4.50 10.36 8.40
CA TYR A 101 4.76 8.92 8.32
C TYR A 101 4.91 8.44 6.87
N ALA A 102 3.99 8.82 5.97
CA ALA A 102 4.04 8.44 4.57
C ALA A 102 5.37 8.86 3.92
N ILE A 103 5.85 10.08 4.21
CA ILE A 103 7.13 10.59 3.72
C ILE A 103 8.30 9.83 4.33
N ASN A 104 8.27 9.58 5.65
CA ASN A 104 9.33 8.84 6.33
C ASN A 104 9.51 7.45 5.73
N TYR A 105 8.41 6.70 5.60
CA TYR A 105 8.44 5.35 5.05
C TYR A 105 8.81 5.34 3.56
N TRP A 106 8.34 6.33 2.78
CA TRP A 106 8.76 6.47 1.38
C TRP A 106 10.28 6.57 1.24
N ASN A 107 10.92 7.36 2.09
CA ASN A 107 12.38 7.56 2.06
C ASN A 107 13.18 6.35 2.56
N ARG A 108 12.52 5.33 3.13
CA ARG A 108 13.15 4.13 3.70
C ARG A 108 12.96 2.88 2.84
N GLY A 109 12.03 2.92 1.90
CA GLY A 109 11.76 1.83 0.98
C GLY A 109 12.41 2.00 -0.39
N SER A 110 12.10 1.09 -1.30
CA SER A 110 12.59 1.12 -2.69
C SER A 110 11.42 1.11 -3.68
N PRO A 111 10.89 2.29 -4.06
CA PRO A 111 9.75 2.39 -4.96
C PRO A 111 9.93 1.70 -6.32
N ASN A 112 9.05 0.74 -6.61
CA ASN A 112 8.98 0.01 -7.88
C ASN A 112 7.63 0.23 -8.58
N PRO A 113 7.54 0.07 -9.92
CA PRO A 113 6.34 0.41 -10.67
C PRO A 113 5.26 -0.68 -10.63
N TYR A 114 5.39 -1.74 -9.84
CA TYR A 114 4.34 -2.74 -9.74
C TYR A 114 3.18 -2.24 -8.88
N SER A 115 1.99 -2.79 -9.13
CA SER A 115 0.80 -2.57 -8.32
C SER A 115 0.14 -3.91 -8.09
N CYS A 116 0.35 -4.50 -6.92
CA CYS A 116 -0.12 -5.83 -6.57
C CYS A 116 -0.17 -6.02 -5.06
N TRP A 117 -0.53 -7.22 -4.61
CA TRP A 117 -0.60 -7.57 -3.19
C TRP A 117 0.75 -7.44 -2.46
N ASP A 118 1.87 -7.44 -3.17
CA ASP A 118 3.23 -7.29 -2.62
C ASP A 118 3.82 -5.88 -2.90
N SER A 119 3.15 -5.03 -3.69
CA SER A 119 3.68 -3.68 -3.96
C SER A 119 2.62 -2.59 -4.11
N LYS A 120 2.72 -1.57 -3.24
CA LYS A 120 1.72 -0.52 -3.00
C LYS A 120 2.30 0.87 -3.29
N TRP A 121 3.52 0.95 -3.81
CA TRP A 121 4.18 2.21 -4.17
C TRP A 121 3.34 3.05 -5.13
N ALA A 122 2.85 2.43 -6.21
CA ALA A 122 2.02 3.10 -7.21
C ALA A 122 0.70 3.64 -6.64
N PRO A 123 -0.16 2.82 -5.99
CA PRO A 123 -1.38 3.34 -5.41
C PRO A 123 -1.12 4.36 -4.28
N ALA A 124 -0.07 4.20 -3.48
CA ALA A 124 0.30 5.17 -2.44
C ALA A 124 0.70 6.53 -3.03
N ALA A 125 1.58 6.56 -4.03
CA ALA A 125 1.95 7.79 -4.73
C ALA A 125 0.72 8.44 -5.39
N ALA A 126 -0.15 7.64 -6.03
CA ALA A 126 -1.36 8.15 -6.65
C ALA A 126 -2.32 8.78 -5.63
N MET A 127 -2.46 8.20 -4.44
CA MET A 127 -3.27 8.78 -3.36
C MET A 127 -2.68 10.08 -2.84
N LEU A 128 -1.37 10.15 -2.60
CA LEU A 128 -0.69 11.38 -2.19
C LEU A 128 -0.88 12.50 -3.24
N VAL A 129 -0.79 12.16 -4.53
CA VAL A 129 -1.08 13.10 -5.62
C VAL A 129 -2.55 13.52 -5.63
N SER A 130 -3.48 12.59 -5.50
CA SER A 130 -4.91 12.89 -5.43
C SER A 130 -5.26 13.83 -4.27
N LEU A 131 -4.67 13.61 -3.09
CA LEU A 131 -4.85 14.49 -1.93
C LEU A 131 -4.34 15.91 -2.24
N ALA A 132 -3.18 16.02 -2.87
CA ALA A 132 -2.63 17.31 -3.28
C ALA A 132 -3.50 18.03 -4.31
N ASP A 133 -4.03 17.30 -5.29
CA ASP A 133 -4.94 17.85 -6.31
C ASP A 133 -6.26 18.37 -5.70
N THR A 134 -6.65 17.87 -4.53
CA THR A 134 -7.80 18.41 -3.75
C THR A 134 -7.43 19.59 -2.83
N GLY A 135 -6.21 20.10 -2.91
CA GLY A 135 -5.74 21.26 -2.14
C GLY A 135 -4.99 20.93 -0.85
N THR A 136 -4.72 19.65 -0.56
CA THR A 136 -3.87 19.28 0.58
C THR A 136 -2.41 19.67 0.31
N ALA A 137 -1.76 20.33 1.25
CA ALA A 137 -0.31 20.54 1.19
C ALA A 137 0.42 19.23 1.51
N VAL A 138 0.73 18.42 0.48
CA VAL A 138 1.52 17.19 0.61
C VAL A 138 3.01 17.52 0.45
N PRO A 139 3.84 17.39 1.50
CA PRO A 139 5.27 17.68 1.37
C PRO A 139 5.94 16.72 0.39
N GLY A 140 6.83 17.25 -0.46
CA GLY A 140 7.52 16.46 -1.47
C GLY A 140 6.64 16.01 -2.65
N ILE A 141 5.50 16.68 -2.90
CA ILE A 141 4.55 16.30 -3.94
C ILE A 141 5.18 16.09 -5.33
N ASP A 142 6.16 16.92 -5.71
CA ASP A 142 6.84 16.81 -7.00
C ASP A 142 7.60 15.47 -7.15
N THR A 143 8.12 14.92 -6.04
CA THR A 143 8.74 13.59 -6.01
C THR A 143 7.75 12.50 -6.42
N TYR A 144 6.53 12.52 -5.87
CA TYR A 144 5.51 11.51 -6.18
C TYR A 144 4.98 11.64 -7.61
N ARG A 145 4.77 12.87 -8.09
CA ARG A 145 4.36 13.12 -9.48
C ARG A 145 5.43 12.68 -10.47
N ALA A 146 6.68 13.07 -10.22
CA ALA A 146 7.80 12.68 -11.07
C ALA A 146 8.01 11.16 -11.07
N TRP A 147 7.89 10.52 -9.90
CA TRP A 147 8.01 9.07 -9.80
C TRP A 147 6.90 8.34 -10.55
N LEU A 148 5.63 8.77 -10.42
CA LEU A 148 4.52 8.19 -11.18
C LEU A 148 4.75 8.31 -12.70
N ASN A 149 5.19 9.47 -13.19
CA ASN A 149 5.42 9.68 -14.61
C ASN A 149 6.61 8.86 -15.14
N SER A 150 7.76 8.97 -14.48
CA SER A 150 9.03 8.42 -14.97
C SER A 150 9.22 6.94 -14.65
N ASN A 151 8.48 6.38 -13.69
CA ASN A 151 8.56 4.97 -13.31
C ASN A 151 7.28 4.22 -13.65
N PHE A 152 6.18 4.52 -12.95
CA PHE A 152 4.94 3.76 -13.08
C PHE A 152 4.33 3.86 -14.48
N LEU A 153 3.91 5.05 -14.90
CA LEU A 153 3.26 5.28 -16.19
C LEU A 153 4.20 4.95 -17.35
N ARG A 154 5.49 5.27 -17.23
CA ARG A 154 6.48 4.84 -18.23
C ARG A 154 6.45 3.33 -18.43
N ALA A 155 6.57 2.55 -17.36
CA ALA A 155 6.69 1.10 -17.48
C ALA A 155 5.42 0.46 -18.09
N TRP A 156 4.24 0.99 -17.76
CA TRP A 156 2.97 0.40 -18.19
C TRP A 156 2.41 0.97 -19.49
N LEU A 157 2.67 2.23 -19.84
CA LEU A 157 2.22 2.83 -21.10
C LEU A 157 3.24 2.66 -22.24
N GLN A 158 4.52 2.50 -21.89
CA GLN A 158 5.61 2.25 -22.84
C GLN A 158 6.39 1.01 -22.38
N PRO A 159 5.85 -0.20 -22.56
CA PRO A 159 6.50 -1.44 -22.11
C PRO A 159 7.70 -1.79 -23.00
N ASP A 160 8.78 -1.03 -22.90
CA ASP A 160 10.02 -1.10 -23.68
C ASP A 160 11.06 -2.06 -23.07
N GLY A 161 10.69 -2.80 -22.03
CA GLY A 161 11.59 -3.62 -21.22
C GLY A 161 12.07 -2.95 -19.94
N PHE A 162 11.73 -1.67 -19.69
CA PHE A 162 11.93 -1.02 -18.40
C PHE A 162 11.22 -1.82 -17.28
N TRP A 163 11.95 -2.10 -16.19
CA TRP A 163 11.53 -3.03 -15.13
C TRP A 163 11.13 -4.43 -15.61
N SER A 164 11.71 -4.90 -16.72
CA SER A 164 11.36 -6.19 -17.36
C SER A 164 9.91 -6.28 -17.85
N ILE A 165 9.17 -5.18 -17.86
CA ILE A 165 7.81 -5.11 -18.39
C ILE A 165 7.90 -4.99 -19.91
N LYS A 166 7.33 -5.96 -20.60
CA LYS A 166 7.36 -6.08 -22.06
C LYS A 166 5.94 -6.22 -22.60
N PRO A 167 5.69 -5.85 -23.88
CA PRO A 167 4.39 -6.05 -24.48
C PRO A 167 4.11 -7.55 -24.49
N TYR A 168 2.88 -7.94 -24.17
CA TYR A 168 2.47 -9.32 -24.42
C TYR A 168 2.57 -9.56 -25.94
N PRO A 169 3.26 -10.62 -26.41
CA PRO A 169 3.24 -10.94 -27.83
C PRO A 169 1.79 -11.20 -28.19
N LYS A 170 1.17 -10.34 -29.02
CA LYS A 170 -0.16 -10.60 -29.57
C LYS A 170 -0.12 -12.03 -30.09
N ARG A 171 -0.98 -12.90 -29.56
CA ARG A 171 -1.12 -14.27 -30.06
C ARG A 171 -1.47 -14.13 -31.54
N ASN A 172 -0.55 -14.46 -32.44
CA ASN A 172 -0.81 -14.47 -33.88
C ASN A 172 -1.99 -15.42 -34.11
N GLY A 173 -3.20 -14.90 -34.32
CA GLY A 173 -4.38 -15.74 -34.55
C GLY A 173 -5.75 -15.22 -34.11
N ILE A 174 -5.89 -14.03 -33.54
CA ILE A 174 -7.22 -13.41 -33.35
C ILE A 174 -7.21 -12.02 -33.99
N SER A 175 -7.12 -11.99 -35.31
CA SER A 175 -7.62 -10.87 -36.10
C SER A 175 -9.12 -11.08 -36.31
N ASN A 176 -9.91 -10.01 -36.13
CA ASN A 176 -11.33 -9.87 -36.42
C ASN A 176 -12.24 -9.99 -35.20
N LEU A 177 -12.25 -8.93 -34.39
CA LEU A 177 -13.45 -8.40 -33.76
C LEU A 177 -13.37 -6.87 -33.83
N GLU A 178 -13.60 -6.34 -35.03
CA GLU A 178 -14.22 -5.03 -35.24
C GLU A 178 -15.65 -5.28 -35.73
#